data_AF-A0A947J9R4-F1
#
_entry.id   AF-A0A947J9R4-F1
#
_cell.length_a   1.000
_cell.length_b   1.000
_cell.length_c   1.000
_cell.angle_alpha   90.00
_cell.angle_beta   90.00
_cell.angle_gamma   90.00
#
_symmetry.space_group_name_H-M   'P 1'
#
loop_
_entity.id
_entity.type
_entity.pdbx_description
1 polymer ?
#
loop_
_entity_poly.entity_id
_entity_poly.type
_entity_poly.pdbx_seq_one_letter_code
_entity_poly.pdbx_strand_id
1 'polypeptide(L)'
;MTYAEDAKASQVRWRTRHMADLPDRGEWRGKEYDHILPAEHWMRGVWPEIRDALASYLLSDHVQPHKDRHHLNSSWVLAANLYFPFRVLPSGSDVLAGALSEALSIRVSGIETIDLEFADPSPHDQQTLLGETGGSRGVGMTSPDIGIRYRDPQGRRGIVLIEVKYTEDNLQTCTEFKRLSSSERQACNDLPALLDDPSRCPYWQKGRRYIDVLEETLQAGEATKTIRRCPAATGTYQLLRQQALAESLVASGAYDTATSVLAFPASNAALRGQLLFGMPTGASVDDWGSLFGGRARFATLEHGRMVDLVKRRMGPRWVQLWLSYVRDRYFPGE
;
A
#
# COMPACT_ATOMS: atom_id res chain seq x y z
N MET A 1 12.55 -4.06 22.20
CA MET A 1 11.32 -3.32 21.86
C MET A 1 11.05 -3.58 20.40
N THR A 2 9.81 -3.89 20.03
CA THR A 2 9.41 -4.06 18.62
C THR A 2 9.26 -2.70 17.95
N TYR A 3 9.37 -2.65 16.62
CA TYR A 3 9.15 -1.40 15.87
C TYR A 3 7.79 -0.75 16.19
N ALA A 4 6.73 -1.55 16.32
CA ALA A 4 5.39 -1.06 16.63
C ALA A 4 5.30 -0.39 18.01
N GLU A 5 6.01 -0.92 19.01
CA GLU A 5 6.08 -0.33 20.35
C GLU A 5 6.83 1.01 20.35
N ASP A 6 7.97 1.07 19.65
CA ASP A 6 8.77 2.29 19.49
C ASP A 6 7.98 3.39 18.75
N ALA A 7 7.34 3.03 17.64
CA ALA A 7 6.49 3.94 16.87
C ALA A 7 5.30 4.44 17.69
N LYS A 8 4.65 3.57 18.47
CA LYS A 8 3.57 3.97 19.37
C LYS A 8 4.06 4.95 20.44
N ALA A 9 5.19 4.67 21.09
CA ALA A 9 5.78 5.57 22.08
C ALA A 9 6.14 6.93 21.47
N SER A 10 6.65 6.95 20.24
CA SER A 10 6.84 8.18 19.47
C SER A 10 5.53 8.95 19.26
N GLN A 11 4.48 8.30 18.76
CA GLN A 11 3.20 8.96 18.48
C GLN A 11 2.60 9.59 19.74
N VAL A 12 2.75 8.95 20.91
CA VAL A 12 2.35 9.55 22.20
C VAL A 12 3.13 10.83 22.48
N ARG A 13 4.46 10.80 22.38
CA ARG A 13 5.30 12.00 22.60
C ARG A 13 4.98 13.11 21.60
N TRP A 14 4.73 12.77 20.34
CA TRP A 14 4.31 13.73 19.32
C TRP A 14 2.98 14.37 19.68
N ARG A 15 1.97 13.55 20.05
CA ARG A 15 0.66 14.05 20.49
C ARG A 15 0.77 15.01 21.67
N THR A 16 1.52 14.65 22.71
CA THR A 16 1.70 15.51 23.89
C THR A 16 2.26 16.89 23.53
N ARG A 17 3.19 16.96 22.56
CA ARG A 17 3.80 18.23 22.14
C ARG A 17 2.89 19.08 21.24
N HIS A 18 2.11 18.44 20.37
CA HIS A 18 1.37 19.13 19.29
C HIS A 18 -0.13 19.23 19.50
N MET A 19 -0.67 18.56 20.52
CA MET A 19 -2.11 18.49 20.81
C MET A 19 -2.39 18.62 22.31
N ALA A 20 -1.67 19.51 22.99
CA ALA A 20 -1.88 19.78 24.42
C ALA A 20 -3.30 20.31 24.72
N ASP A 21 -3.95 20.93 23.73
CA ASP A 21 -5.33 21.41 23.79
C ASP A 21 -6.38 20.29 23.56
N LEU A 22 -5.96 19.05 23.28
CA LEU A 22 -6.83 17.88 23.12
C LEU A 22 -6.41 16.75 24.09
N PRO A 23 -6.74 16.89 25.39
CA PRO A 23 -6.33 15.93 26.42
C PRO A 23 -7.05 14.58 26.31
N ASP A 24 -8.27 14.56 25.76
CA ASP A 24 -9.13 13.38 25.74
C ASP A 24 -8.56 12.26 24.87
N ARG A 25 -8.58 11.03 25.36
CA ARG A 25 -8.11 9.85 24.64
C ARG A 25 -9.21 9.30 23.73
N GLY A 26 -8.81 8.76 22.59
CA GLY A 26 -9.69 7.92 21.80
C GLY A 26 -9.77 6.50 22.36
N GLU A 27 -10.82 5.80 21.96
CA GLU A 27 -11.12 4.44 22.39
C GLU A 27 -10.96 3.45 21.23
N TRP A 28 -10.42 2.27 21.52
CA TRP A 28 -10.45 1.12 20.63
C TRP A 28 -10.89 -0.13 21.40
N ARG A 29 -11.98 -0.75 20.96
CA ARG A 29 -12.58 -1.96 21.57
C ARG A 29 -12.84 -1.81 23.08
N GLY A 30 -13.44 -0.70 23.51
CA GLY A 30 -13.79 -0.48 24.93
C GLY A 30 -12.62 -0.03 25.81
N LYS A 31 -11.47 0.34 25.22
CA LYS A 31 -10.26 0.75 25.96
C LYS A 31 -9.70 2.04 25.41
N GLU A 32 -9.35 2.95 26.31
CA GLU A 32 -8.68 4.20 25.96
C GLU A 32 -7.19 4.01 25.67
N TYR A 33 -6.65 4.80 24.76
CA TYR A 33 -5.23 4.77 24.41
C TYR A 33 -4.67 6.16 24.14
N ASP A 34 -3.46 6.43 24.65
CA ASP A 34 -2.78 7.74 24.47
C ASP A 34 -2.45 8.08 23.02
N HIS A 35 -2.27 7.07 22.17
CA HIS A 35 -1.92 7.24 20.75
C HIS A 35 -3.14 7.22 19.83
N ILE A 36 -4.36 7.20 20.39
CA ILE A 36 -5.60 7.24 19.63
C ILE A 36 -6.29 8.56 19.96
N LEU A 37 -6.72 9.27 18.92
CA LEU A 37 -7.50 10.49 19.04
C LEU A 37 -8.98 10.15 19.19
N PRO A 38 -9.80 10.99 19.86
CA PRO A 38 -11.25 10.90 19.70
C PRO A 38 -11.62 10.91 18.21
N ALA A 39 -12.59 10.09 17.82
CA ALA A 39 -12.83 9.74 16.43
C ALA A 39 -13.18 10.96 15.56
N GLU A 40 -13.91 11.93 16.11
CA GLU A 40 -14.28 13.20 15.53
C GLU A 40 -13.09 14.14 15.28
N HIS A 41 -11.99 13.95 16.02
CA HIS A 41 -10.78 14.76 15.93
C HIS A 41 -9.68 14.13 15.06
N TRP A 42 -9.97 13.05 14.33
CA TRP A 42 -8.97 12.32 13.53
C TRP A 42 -8.18 13.21 12.56
N MET A 43 -8.80 14.25 11.99
CA MET A 43 -8.15 15.18 11.05
C MET A 43 -7.02 15.99 11.71
N ARG A 44 -6.99 16.08 13.04
CA ARG A 44 -5.85 16.64 13.79
C ARG A 44 -4.58 15.82 13.55
N GLY A 45 -4.75 14.52 13.31
CA GLY A 45 -3.71 13.60 12.85
C GLY A 45 -3.34 13.77 11.37
N VAL A 46 -3.83 14.76 10.64
CA VAL A 46 -3.39 15.08 9.27
C VAL A 46 -2.54 16.35 9.29
N TRP A 47 -1.54 16.45 8.42
CA TRP A 47 -0.70 17.63 8.28
C TRP A 47 -1.58 18.86 7.98
N PRO A 48 -1.47 19.97 8.74
CA PRO A 48 -2.42 21.08 8.65
C PRO A 48 -2.64 21.61 7.22
N GLU A 49 -1.58 21.71 6.42
CA GLU A 49 -1.62 22.34 5.09
C GLU A 49 -2.44 21.57 4.05
N ILE A 50 -2.84 20.32 4.34
CA ILE A 50 -3.64 19.51 3.41
C ILE A 50 -5.03 19.17 3.94
N ARG A 51 -5.43 19.60 5.15
CA ARG A 51 -6.66 19.14 5.80
C ARG A 51 -7.91 19.48 4.98
N ASP A 52 -8.04 20.73 4.55
CA ASP A 52 -9.22 21.20 3.81
C ASP A 52 -9.31 20.57 2.43
N ALA A 53 -8.16 20.46 1.74
CA ALA A 53 -8.06 19.81 0.44
C ALA A 53 -8.36 18.31 0.54
N LEU A 54 -7.86 17.63 1.59
CA LEU A 54 -8.14 16.23 1.83
C LEU A 54 -9.61 16.01 2.17
N ALA A 55 -10.20 16.82 3.05
CA ALA A 55 -11.62 16.73 3.37
C ALA A 55 -12.51 16.89 2.13
N SER A 56 -12.19 17.88 1.28
CA SER A 56 -12.90 18.12 0.02
C SER A 56 -12.76 16.93 -0.93
N TYR A 57 -11.53 16.40 -1.09
CA TYR A 57 -11.24 15.23 -1.92
C TYR A 57 -11.98 13.97 -1.46
N LEU A 58 -12.02 13.68 -0.16
CA LEU A 58 -12.74 12.51 0.36
C LEU A 58 -14.23 12.56 0.02
N LEU A 59 -14.83 13.76 0.03
CA LEU A 59 -16.23 13.97 -0.31
C LEU A 59 -16.46 13.89 -1.83
N SER A 60 -15.66 14.60 -2.64
CA SER A 60 -15.85 14.68 -4.09
C SER A 60 -15.54 13.37 -4.81
N ASP A 61 -14.52 12.65 -4.36
CA ASP A 61 -14.02 11.45 -5.02
C ASP A 61 -14.57 10.16 -4.38
N HIS A 62 -15.51 10.30 -3.44
CA HIS A 62 -16.17 9.20 -2.72
C HIS A 62 -15.17 8.20 -2.10
N VAL A 63 -14.07 8.72 -1.56
CA VAL A 63 -13.02 7.91 -0.93
C VAL A 63 -13.43 7.65 0.52
N GLN A 64 -13.56 6.39 0.90
CA GLN A 64 -13.81 6.03 2.29
C GLN A 64 -12.49 5.95 3.05
N PRO A 65 -12.23 6.85 4.02
CA PRO A 65 -11.01 6.75 4.80
C PRO A 65 -11.09 5.55 5.74
N HIS A 66 -9.94 4.93 6.02
CA HIS A 66 -9.87 3.75 6.87
C HIS A 66 -10.58 3.96 8.23
N LYS A 67 -11.25 2.92 8.74
CA LYS A 67 -12.02 2.99 10.00
C LYS A 67 -11.17 3.41 11.20
N ASP A 68 -9.90 3.01 11.21
CA ASP A 68 -8.95 3.28 12.29
C ASP A 68 -8.12 4.56 12.02
N ARG A 69 -8.56 5.46 11.14
CA ARG A 69 -7.86 6.74 10.81
C ARG A 69 -7.62 7.67 12.01
N HIS A 70 -8.34 7.47 13.11
CA HIS A 70 -8.17 8.25 14.35
C HIS A 70 -6.99 7.72 15.20
N HIS A 71 -6.40 6.60 14.81
CA HIS A 71 -5.18 6.08 15.43
C HIS A 71 -3.97 6.84 14.85
N LEU A 72 -3.11 7.38 15.71
CA LEU A 72 -1.93 8.14 15.24
C LEU A 72 -0.91 7.28 14.50
N ASN A 73 -0.97 5.96 14.71
CA ASN A 73 -0.21 4.95 13.96
C ASN A 73 -0.99 4.33 12.79
N SER A 74 -2.04 4.98 12.30
CA SER A 74 -2.72 4.58 11.07
C SER A 74 -1.80 4.72 9.86
N SER A 75 -1.59 3.63 9.14
CA SER A 75 -0.90 3.60 7.84
C SER A 75 -1.63 4.43 6.77
N TRP A 76 -2.97 4.45 6.80
CA TRP A 76 -3.77 5.29 5.92
C TRP A 76 -3.48 6.79 6.11
N VAL A 77 -3.44 7.26 7.36
CA VAL A 77 -3.10 8.66 7.67
C VAL A 77 -1.65 8.98 7.34
N LEU A 78 -0.73 8.03 7.58
CA LEU A 78 0.65 8.13 7.11
C LEU A 78 0.68 8.31 5.58
N ALA A 79 -0.03 7.48 4.82
CA ALA A 79 -0.10 7.55 3.37
C ALA A 79 -0.61 8.92 2.90
N ALA A 80 -1.70 9.41 3.49
CA ALA A 80 -2.22 10.75 3.21
C ALA A 80 -1.15 11.83 3.47
N ASN A 81 -0.47 11.80 4.62
CA ASN A 81 0.56 12.78 4.97
C ASN A 81 1.83 12.67 4.11
N LEU A 82 2.18 11.49 3.61
CA LEU A 82 3.37 11.28 2.79
C LEU A 82 3.15 11.63 1.33
N TYR A 83 1.97 11.40 0.76
CA TYR A 83 1.78 11.48 -0.70
C TYR A 83 0.80 12.57 -1.14
N PHE A 84 -0.26 12.83 -0.36
CA PHE A 84 -1.28 13.80 -0.74
C PHE A 84 -0.78 15.26 -0.86
N PRO A 85 0.22 15.74 -0.09
CA PRO A 85 0.83 17.05 -0.31
C PRO A 85 1.27 17.30 -1.75
N PHE A 86 1.85 16.28 -2.38
CA PHE A 86 2.37 16.37 -3.74
C PHE A 86 1.26 16.44 -4.80
N ARG A 87 0.01 16.11 -4.43
CA ARG A 87 -1.17 16.27 -5.29
C ARG A 87 -1.64 17.71 -5.31
N VAL A 88 -1.73 18.33 -4.14
CA VAL A 88 -2.52 19.57 -3.95
C VAL A 88 -1.66 20.82 -3.83
N LEU A 89 -0.37 20.69 -3.51
CA LEU A 89 0.52 21.83 -3.34
C LEU A 89 1.35 22.11 -4.61
N PRO A 90 1.61 23.40 -4.92
CA PRO A 90 2.34 23.79 -6.12
C PRO A 90 3.69 23.09 -6.27
N SER A 91 3.99 22.65 -7.50
CA SER A 91 5.22 21.94 -7.88
C SER A 91 5.48 20.63 -7.12
N GLY A 92 4.49 20.10 -6.40
CA GLY A 92 4.63 18.84 -5.68
C GLY A 92 4.82 17.64 -6.60
N SER A 93 4.06 17.59 -7.69
CA SER A 93 4.20 16.55 -8.72
C SER A 93 5.63 16.43 -9.25
N ASP A 94 6.32 17.54 -9.52
CA ASP A 94 7.69 17.54 -10.07
C ASP A 94 8.71 17.01 -9.05
N VAL A 95 8.57 17.42 -7.79
CA VAL A 95 9.44 16.97 -6.70
C VAL A 95 9.28 15.45 -6.49
N LEU A 96 8.05 14.96 -6.46
CA LEU A 96 7.77 13.54 -6.28
C LEU A 96 8.16 12.71 -7.50
N ALA A 97 7.95 13.21 -8.73
CA ALA A 97 8.33 12.54 -9.96
C ALA A 97 9.83 12.18 -9.96
N GLY A 98 10.66 13.15 -9.58
CA GLY A 98 12.09 12.92 -9.43
C GLY A 98 12.40 11.89 -8.36
N ALA A 99 11.80 12.00 -7.17
CA ALA A 99 12.04 11.08 -6.07
C ALA A 99 11.66 9.63 -6.43
N LEU A 100 10.51 9.43 -7.07
CA LEU A 100 10.06 8.12 -7.54
C LEU A 100 10.95 7.52 -8.62
N SER A 101 11.42 8.36 -9.57
CA SER A 101 12.32 7.90 -10.63
C SER A 101 13.58 7.26 -10.05
N GLU A 102 14.17 7.89 -9.04
CA GLU A 102 15.37 7.40 -8.36
C GLU A 102 15.08 6.26 -7.39
N ALA A 103 13.97 6.32 -6.64
CA ALA A 103 13.59 5.29 -5.68
C ALA A 103 13.30 3.95 -6.35
N LEU A 104 12.55 3.96 -7.44
CA LEU A 104 12.00 2.77 -8.09
C LEU A 104 12.75 2.39 -9.38
N SER A 105 13.77 3.17 -9.76
CA SER A 105 14.49 2.99 -11.03
C SER A 105 13.55 2.93 -12.23
N ILE A 106 12.58 3.85 -12.26
CA ILE A 106 11.65 4.10 -13.37
C ILE A 106 11.90 5.51 -13.92
N ARG A 107 11.36 5.81 -15.10
CA ARG A 107 11.48 7.16 -15.68
C ARG A 107 10.15 7.88 -15.60
N VAL A 108 10.06 8.87 -14.73
CA VAL A 108 8.88 9.73 -14.57
C VAL A 108 9.20 11.11 -15.12
N SER A 109 8.53 11.53 -16.20
CA SER A 109 8.65 12.87 -16.78
C SER A 109 7.60 13.84 -16.22
N GLY A 110 6.44 13.33 -15.80
CA GLY A 110 5.40 14.12 -15.14
C GLY A 110 4.38 13.23 -14.44
N ILE A 111 3.94 13.64 -13.25
CA ILE A 111 2.83 13.01 -12.53
C ILE A 111 1.52 13.69 -12.95
N GLU A 112 0.56 12.89 -13.40
CA GLU A 112 -0.76 13.36 -13.82
C GLU A 112 -1.71 13.47 -12.62
N THR A 113 -1.67 12.50 -11.71
CA THR A 113 -2.49 12.48 -10.49
C THR A 113 -1.92 11.53 -9.43
N ILE A 114 -2.28 11.78 -8.18
CA ILE A 114 -1.95 10.98 -7.00
C ILE A 114 -3.24 10.73 -6.23
N ASP A 115 -3.69 9.49 -6.17
CA ASP A 115 -4.99 9.11 -5.65
C ASP A 115 -4.86 8.26 -4.39
N LEU A 116 -5.56 8.63 -3.32
CA LEU A 116 -5.71 7.76 -2.15
C LEU A 116 -6.73 6.66 -2.43
N GLU A 117 -6.50 5.45 -1.92
CA GLU A 117 -7.38 4.30 -2.12
C GLU A 117 -7.66 4.08 -3.60
N PHE A 118 -6.62 3.84 -4.40
CA PHE A 118 -6.71 3.89 -5.86
C PHE A 118 -7.86 3.04 -6.42
N ALA A 119 -8.60 3.64 -7.35
CA ALA A 119 -9.52 2.97 -8.25
C ALA A 119 -9.48 3.67 -9.60
N ASP A 120 -9.51 2.89 -10.67
CA ASP A 120 -9.67 3.41 -12.03
C ASP A 120 -11.15 3.33 -12.45
N PRO A 121 -11.61 4.17 -13.38
CA PRO A 121 -12.97 4.06 -13.88
C PRO A 121 -13.10 2.86 -14.82
N SER A 122 -14.34 2.40 -14.99
CA SER A 122 -14.69 1.36 -15.97
C SER A 122 -14.20 1.72 -17.38
N PRO A 123 -13.67 0.76 -18.18
CA PRO A 123 -13.59 -0.69 -17.92
C PRO A 123 -12.33 -1.13 -17.17
N HIS A 124 -11.55 -0.21 -16.60
CA HIS A 124 -10.30 -0.52 -15.89
C HIS A 124 -10.48 -0.58 -14.37
N ASP A 125 -11.73 -0.66 -13.90
CA ASP A 125 -12.06 -0.83 -12.49
C ASP A 125 -11.81 -2.27 -12.00
N GLN A 126 -11.74 -2.45 -10.68
CA GLN A 126 -11.47 -3.74 -10.07
C GLN A 126 -12.61 -4.74 -10.24
N GLN A 127 -13.84 -4.28 -10.43
CA GLN A 127 -14.97 -5.17 -10.71
C GLN A 127 -14.75 -5.87 -12.07
N THR A 128 -14.37 -5.11 -13.08
CA THR A 128 -14.13 -5.59 -14.44
C THR A 128 -12.85 -6.39 -14.52
N LEU A 129 -11.75 -5.87 -13.95
CA LEU A 129 -10.43 -6.48 -14.07
C LEU A 129 -10.24 -7.71 -13.16
N LEU A 130 -10.80 -7.68 -11.96
CA LEU A 130 -10.51 -8.67 -10.91
C LEU A 130 -11.77 -9.42 -10.42
N GLY A 131 -12.96 -9.13 -10.98
CA GLY A 131 -14.21 -9.75 -10.55
C GLY A 131 -14.67 -9.32 -9.15
N GLU A 132 -14.22 -8.16 -8.68
CA GLU A 132 -14.53 -7.68 -7.34
C GLU A 132 -15.89 -6.98 -7.26
N THR A 133 -16.92 -7.70 -6.82
CA THR A 133 -18.26 -7.14 -6.63
C THR A 133 -18.56 -6.84 -5.15
N GLY A 134 -19.49 -5.90 -4.92
CA GLY A 134 -20.08 -5.66 -3.59
C GLY A 134 -19.23 -4.83 -2.63
N GLY A 135 -18.24 -4.10 -3.15
CA GLY A 135 -17.44 -3.16 -2.36
C GLY A 135 -17.44 -1.76 -2.98
N SER A 136 -16.59 -0.90 -2.44
CA SER A 136 -16.37 0.47 -2.90
C SER A 136 -14.91 0.87 -2.66
N ARG A 137 -14.51 2.04 -3.15
CA ARG A 137 -13.16 2.58 -2.98
C ARG A 137 -12.76 2.64 -1.48
N GLY A 138 -11.78 1.82 -1.10
CA GLY A 138 -11.30 1.67 0.29
C GLY A 138 -12.01 0.61 1.15
N VAL A 139 -13.03 -0.08 0.63
CA VAL A 139 -13.75 -1.14 1.38
C VAL A 139 -14.17 -2.29 0.47
N GLY A 140 -13.71 -3.51 0.78
CA GLY A 140 -14.17 -4.74 0.12
C GLY A 140 -13.67 -4.94 -1.31
N MET A 141 -12.83 -4.02 -1.80
CA MET A 141 -12.13 -4.06 -3.08
C MET A 141 -10.63 -3.87 -2.87
N THR A 142 -9.85 -4.19 -3.90
CA THR A 142 -8.43 -3.95 -4.00
C THR A 142 -8.21 -2.48 -4.32
N SER A 143 -7.96 -1.70 -3.28
CA SER A 143 -7.65 -0.27 -3.38
C SER A 143 -6.26 -0.06 -2.80
N PRO A 144 -5.19 -0.04 -3.61
CA PRO A 144 -3.87 0.35 -3.15
C PRO A 144 -3.95 1.70 -2.42
N ASP A 145 -3.26 1.85 -1.28
CA ASP A 145 -3.35 3.07 -0.46
C ASP A 145 -3.06 4.32 -1.31
N ILE A 146 -2.11 4.25 -2.24
CA ILE A 146 -1.79 5.30 -3.21
C ILE A 146 -1.73 4.75 -4.64
N GLY A 147 -2.32 5.47 -5.59
CA GLY A 147 -2.07 5.29 -7.02
C GLY A 147 -1.48 6.56 -7.64
N ILE A 148 -0.35 6.45 -8.34
CA ILE A 148 0.32 7.57 -8.98
C ILE A 148 0.35 7.34 -10.48
N ARG A 149 -0.46 8.09 -11.23
CA ARG A 149 -0.46 8.06 -12.69
C ARG A 149 0.61 9.00 -13.22
N TYR A 150 1.37 8.56 -14.19
CA TYR A 150 2.49 9.34 -14.72
C TYR A 150 2.74 9.13 -16.21
N ARG A 151 3.51 10.05 -16.80
CA ARG A 151 4.11 9.93 -18.13
C ARG A 151 5.58 9.63 -18.00
N ASP A 152 6.11 8.79 -18.87
CA ASP A 152 7.55 8.64 -19.06
C ASP A 152 8.09 9.65 -20.11
N PRO A 153 9.41 9.76 -20.31
CA PRO A 153 9.98 10.67 -21.32
C PRO A 153 9.60 10.34 -22.77
N GLN A 154 9.01 9.17 -23.03
CA GLN A 154 8.48 8.77 -24.34
C GLN A 154 6.97 9.06 -24.46
N GLY A 155 6.35 9.66 -23.44
CA GLY A 155 4.93 9.95 -23.40
C GLY A 155 4.04 8.75 -23.06
N ARG A 156 4.63 7.59 -22.73
CA ARG A 156 3.91 6.39 -22.34
C ARG A 156 3.29 6.57 -20.95
N ARG A 157 2.11 5.97 -20.75
CA ARG A 157 1.38 5.99 -19.48
C ARG A 157 1.95 4.95 -18.54
N GLY A 158 2.26 5.37 -17.33
CA GLY A 158 2.65 4.48 -16.26
C GLY A 158 1.80 4.68 -15.02
N ILE A 159 1.76 3.65 -14.18
CA ILE A 159 1.16 3.73 -12.85
C ILE A 159 2.06 3.12 -11.79
N VAL A 160 2.13 3.76 -10.63
CA VAL A 160 2.71 3.18 -9.41
C VAL A 160 1.57 2.96 -8.42
N LEU A 161 1.38 1.72 -7.99
CA LEU A 161 0.40 1.33 -6.97
C LEU A 161 1.16 1.06 -5.68
N ILE A 162 0.87 1.77 -4.59
CA ILE A 162 1.61 1.67 -3.33
C ILE A 162 0.68 1.20 -2.24
N GLU A 163 1.00 0.05 -1.65
CA GLU A 163 0.48 -0.37 -0.35
C GLU A 163 1.40 0.22 0.73
N VAL A 164 0.85 1.02 1.64
CA VAL A 164 1.58 1.68 2.72
C VAL A 164 1.38 0.89 4.01
N LYS A 165 2.50 0.53 4.65
CA LYS A 165 2.52 -0.02 6.00
C LYS A 165 3.26 0.92 6.93
N TYR A 166 2.82 0.99 8.17
CA TYR A 166 3.50 1.71 9.23
C TYR A 166 3.93 0.73 10.32
N THR A 167 3.05 0.46 11.29
CA THR A 167 3.34 -0.40 12.44
C THR A 167 2.89 -1.84 12.28
N GLU A 168 2.23 -2.18 11.18
CA GLU A 168 1.78 -3.54 10.87
C GLU A 168 2.99 -4.48 10.73
N ASP A 169 2.84 -5.70 11.24
CA ASP A 169 3.85 -6.77 11.17
C ASP A 169 3.51 -7.83 10.12
N ASN A 170 2.39 -7.68 9.40
CA ASN A 170 1.93 -8.62 8.39
C ASN A 170 1.11 -7.94 7.27
N LEU A 171 1.12 -8.56 6.08
CA LEU A 171 0.39 -8.15 4.87
C LEU A 171 -0.94 -8.91 4.67
N GLN A 172 -1.49 -9.39 5.79
CA GLN A 172 -2.71 -10.20 5.92
C GLN A 172 -2.67 -11.57 5.23
N THR A 173 -3.11 -12.58 5.97
CA THR A 173 -3.46 -13.88 5.40
C THR A 173 -4.81 -13.82 4.69
N CYS A 174 -4.91 -14.51 3.55
CA CYS A 174 -6.16 -14.76 2.81
C CYS A 174 -7.29 -15.15 3.76
N THR A 175 -8.40 -14.39 3.70
CA THR A 175 -9.50 -14.58 4.66
C THR A 175 -10.24 -15.89 4.42
N GLU A 176 -10.36 -16.33 3.16
CA GLU A 176 -10.97 -17.62 2.85
C GLU A 176 -10.12 -18.79 3.35
N PHE A 177 -8.79 -18.74 3.19
CA PHE A 177 -7.90 -19.75 3.74
C PHE A 177 -8.08 -19.93 5.27
N LYS A 178 -8.28 -18.84 6.02
CA LYS A 178 -8.55 -18.91 7.46
C LYS A 178 -9.85 -19.64 7.80
N ARG A 179 -10.85 -19.56 6.91
CA ARG A 179 -12.19 -20.17 7.08
C ARG A 179 -12.23 -21.64 6.68
N LEU A 180 -11.29 -22.09 5.83
CA LEU A 180 -11.19 -23.48 5.41
C LEU A 180 -10.79 -24.41 6.57
N SER A 181 -11.37 -25.61 6.58
CA SER A 181 -10.92 -26.74 7.37
C SER A 181 -9.54 -27.24 6.92
N SER A 182 -8.89 -28.08 7.73
CA SER A 182 -7.55 -28.60 7.43
C SER A 182 -7.49 -29.37 6.11
N SER A 183 -8.52 -30.15 5.76
CA SER A 183 -8.58 -30.90 4.50
C SER A 183 -8.77 -29.98 3.29
N GLU A 184 -9.64 -28.96 3.40
CA GLU A 184 -9.89 -28.01 2.31
C GLU A 184 -8.67 -27.12 2.01
N ARG A 185 -7.85 -26.81 3.03
CA ARG A 185 -6.60 -26.05 2.86
C ARG A 185 -5.62 -26.71 1.90
N GLN A 186 -5.78 -28.00 1.58
CA GLN A 186 -4.96 -28.68 0.60
C GLN A 186 -4.98 -27.98 -0.78
N ALA A 187 -6.12 -27.39 -1.17
CA ALA A 187 -6.21 -26.61 -2.42
C ALA A 187 -5.28 -25.38 -2.44
N CYS A 188 -4.97 -24.81 -1.27
CA CYS A 188 -4.04 -23.68 -1.15
C CYS A 188 -2.60 -24.13 -0.91
N ASN A 189 -2.39 -25.37 -0.45
CA ASN A 189 -1.07 -25.95 -0.16
C ASN A 189 -0.40 -26.60 -1.37
N ASP A 190 -1.08 -26.66 -2.51
CA ASP A 190 -0.61 -27.23 -3.76
C ASP A 190 -0.76 -26.19 -4.88
N LEU A 191 0.19 -25.26 -4.92
CA LEU A 191 0.22 -24.17 -5.88
C LEU A 191 0.27 -24.65 -7.33
N PRO A 192 1.12 -25.63 -7.73
CA PRO A 192 1.10 -26.14 -9.10
C PRO A 192 -0.30 -26.58 -9.51
N ALA A 193 -0.97 -27.35 -8.67
CA ALA A 193 -2.29 -27.86 -8.99
C ALA A 193 -3.41 -26.80 -8.84
N LEU A 194 -3.15 -25.69 -8.14
CA LEU A 194 -4.00 -24.49 -8.13
C LEU A 194 -3.81 -23.63 -9.40
N LEU A 195 -2.60 -23.59 -9.96
CA LEU A 195 -2.32 -22.91 -11.22
C LEU A 195 -2.89 -23.70 -12.39
N ASP A 196 -2.80 -25.04 -12.37
CA ASP A 196 -3.43 -25.90 -13.39
C ASP A 196 -4.97 -25.83 -13.38
N ASP A 197 -5.58 -25.54 -12.22
CA ASP A 197 -7.02 -25.37 -12.06
C ASP A 197 -7.35 -24.24 -11.06
N PRO A 198 -7.48 -23.00 -11.56
CA PRO A 198 -7.81 -21.83 -10.73
C PRO A 198 -9.14 -21.95 -9.97
N SER A 199 -10.08 -22.78 -10.44
CA SER A 199 -11.39 -22.97 -9.79
C SER A 199 -11.31 -23.59 -8.39
N ARG A 200 -10.16 -24.18 -8.06
CA ARG A 200 -9.82 -24.68 -6.72
C ARG A 200 -9.59 -23.56 -5.71
N CYS A 201 -9.38 -22.32 -6.18
CA CYS A 201 -9.28 -21.16 -5.30
C CYS A 201 -10.65 -20.85 -4.68
N PRO A 202 -10.79 -20.78 -3.34
CA PRO A 202 -12.06 -20.39 -2.71
C PRO A 202 -12.55 -18.99 -3.13
N TYR A 203 -11.63 -18.09 -3.49
CA TYR A 203 -12.00 -16.77 -3.99
C TYR A 203 -12.53 -16.81 -5.43
N TRP A 204 -12.03 -17.73 -6.26
CA TRP A 204 -12.54 -17.94 -7.60
C TRP A 204 -14.02 -18.34 -7.59
N GLN A 205 -14.38 -19.24 -6.68
CA GLN A 205 -15.78 -19.66 -6.46
C GLN A 205 -16.70 -18.50 -6.03
N LYS A 206 -16.13 -17.39 -5.56
CA LYS A 206 -16.84 -16.15 -5.21
C LYS A 206 -16.77 -15.09 -6.32
N GLY A 207 -16.35 -15.47 -7.52
CA GLY A 207 -16.24 -14.59 -8.69
C GLY A 207 -14.95 -13.75 -8.75
N ARG A 208 -14.04 -13.86 -7.78
CA ARG A 208 -12.78 -13.09 -7.77
C ARG A 208 -11.74 -13.77 -8.65
N ARG A 209 -11.13 -13.03 -9.57
CA ARG A 209 -10.31 -13.56 -10.69
C ARG A 209 -8.80 -13.41 -10.49
N TYR A 210 -8.33 -13.26 -9.24
CA TYR A 210 -6.90 -12.97 -8.99
C TYR A 210 -5.95 -14.04 -9.55
N ILE A 211 -6.31 -15.33 -9.40
CA ILE A 211 -5.46 -16.42 -9.88
C ILE A 211 -5.48 -16.47 -11.40
N ASP A 212 -6.64 -16.32 -12.04
CA ASP A 212 -6.76 -16.31 -13.51
C ASP A 212 -5.91 -15.21 -14.14
N VAL A 213 -5.84 -14.04 -13.50
CA VAL A 213 -4.98 -12.93 -13.95
C VAL A 213 -3.49 -13.25 -13.77
N LEU A 214 -3.16 -13.94 -12.68
CA LEU A 214 -1.76 -14.16 -12.28
C LEU A 214 -1.19 -15.48 -12.76
N GLU A 215 -1.99 -16.42 -13.26
CA GLU A 215 -1.61 -17.80 -13.57
C GLU A 215 -0.35 -17.85 -14.43
N GLU A 216 -0.40 -17.25 -15.62
CA GLU A 216 0.72 -17.20 -16.56
C GLU A 216 1.95 -16.53 -15.94
N THR A 217 1.74 -15.44 -15.21
CA THR A 217 2.84 -14.68 -14.58
C THR A 217 3.50 -15.48 -13.47
N LEU A 218 2.73 -16.24 -12.68
CA LEU A 218 3.24 -17.11 -11.62
C LEU A 218 3.99 -18.29 -12.22
N GLN A 219 3.44 -18.94 -13.25
CA GLN A 219 4.11 -20.03 -13.98
C GLN A 219 5.44 -19.59 -14.59
N ALA A 220 5.51 -18.36 -15.10
CA ALA A 220 6.73 -17.77 -15.67
C ALA A 220 7.74 -17.29 -14.60
N GLY A 221 7.33 -17.17 -13.33
CA GLY A 221 8.19 -16.71 -12.25
C GLY A 221 9.20 -17.77 -11.81
N GLU A 222 10.49 -17.43 -11.80
CA GLU A 222 11.55 -18.36 -11.42
C GLU A 222 11.41 -18.87 -9.98
N ALA A 223 11.06 -17.98 -9.05
CA ALA A 223 10.89 -18.35 -7.66
C ALA A 223 9.64 -19.23 -7.43
N THR A 224 8.64 -19.16 -8.30
CA THR A 224 7.43 -19.98 -8.20
C THR A 224 7.74 -21.47 -8.30
N LYS A 225 8.80 -21.85 -9.02
CA LYS A 225 9.28 -23.25 -9.13
C LYS A 225 9.67 -23.87 -7.79
N THR A 226 9.98 -23.03 -6.80
CA THR A 226 10.45 -23.46 -5.47
C THR A 226 9.33 -23.48 -4.42
N ILE A 227 8.25 -22.73 -4.64
CA ILE A 227 7.15 -22.64 -3.68
C ILE A 227 6.08 -23.70 -3.96
N ARG A 228 5.56 -24.31 -2.89
CA ARG A 228 4.46 -25.29 -2.98
C ARG A 228 3.11 -24.73 -2.58
N ARG A 229 3.08 -23.66 -1.78
CA ARG A 229 1.85 -23.09 -1.22
C ARG A 229 1.52 -21.77 -1.90
N CYS A 230 0.23 -21.48 -2.05
CA CYS A 230 -0.25 -20.16 -2.46
C CYS A 230 0.30 -19.08 -1.52
N PRO A 231 0.98 -18.04 -2.04
CA PRO A 231 1.60 -17.02 -1.20
C PRO A 231 0.58 -16.27 -0.33
N ALA A 232 -0.60 -15.95 -0.88
CA ALA A 232 -1.66 -15.29 -0.13
C ALA A 232 -2.19 -16.10 1.07
N ALA A 233 -2.02 -17.43 1.07
CA ALA A 233 -2.48 -18.28 2.17
C ALA A 233 -1.74 -18.06 3.49
N THR A 234 -0.58 -17.39 3.48
CA THR A 234 0.27 -17.29 4.68
C THR A 234 0.65 -15.88 5.08
N GLY A 235 0.24 -14.88 4.32
CA GLY A 235 0.38 -13.51 4.81
C GLY A 235 0.57 -12.43 3.79
N THR A 236 0.58 -12.70 2.48
CA THR A 236 0.78 -11.69 1.43
C THR A 236 -0.45 -11.45 0.57
N TYR A 237 -1.64 -11.61 1.14
CA TYR A 237 -2.89 -11.46 0.40
C TYR A 237 -3.09 -10.04 -0.14
N GLN A 238 -2.64 -9.00 0.57
CA GLN A 238 -2.69 -7.63 0.07
C GLN A 238 -1.81 -7.46 -1.18
N LEU A 239 -0.56 -7.96 -1.14
CA LEU A 239 0.35 -7.87 -2.28
C LEU A 239 -0.12 -8.69 -3.48
N LEU A 240 -0.68 -9.89 -3.27
CA LEU A 240 -1.20 -10.71 -4.37
C LEU A 240 -2.30 -9.99 -5.14
N ARG A 241 -3.24 -9.37 -4.42
CA ARG A 241 -4.33 -8.61 -5.06
C ARG A 241 -3.82 -7.36 -5.78
N GLN A 242 -2.91 -6.61 -5.15
CA GLN A 242 -2.31 -5.44 -5.78
C GLN A 242 -1.50 -5.82 -7.04
N GLN A 243 -0.76 -6.93 -7.01
CA GLN A 243 -0.05 -7.42 -8.19
C GLN A 243 -1.03 -7.84 -9.30
N ALA A 244 -2.11 -8.54 -8.97
CA ALA A 244 -3.16 -8.87 -9.94
C ALA A 244 -3.75 -7.60 -10.58
N LEU A 245 -4.00 -6.56 -9.79
CA LEU A 245 -4.46 -5.27 -10.31
C LEU A 245 -3.43 -4.66 -11.27
N ALA A 246 -2.15 -4.61 -10.88
CA ALA A 246 -1.09 -4.04 -11.69
C ALA A 246 -0.94 -4.76 -13.03
N GLU A 247 -0.95 -6.10 -13.03
CA GLU A 247 -0.90 -6.91 -14.26
C GLU A 247 -2.13 -6.66 -15.14
N SER A 248 -3.33 -6.62 -14.55
CA SER A 248 -4.58 -6.41 -15.29
C SER A 248 -4.66 -5.02 -15.94
N LEU A 249 -4.13 -4.00 -15.27
CA LEU A 249 -4.08 -2.62 -15.80
C LEU A 249 -3.16 -2.52 -17.03
N VAL A 250 -2.02 -3.22 -17.02
CA VAL A 250 -1.17 -3.31 -18.22
C VAL A 250 -1.82 -4.21 -19.29
N ALA A 251 -2.47 -5.29 -18.87
CA ALA A 251 -3.14 -6.23 -19.78
C ALA A 251 -4.29 -5.63 -20.56
N SER A 252 -5.08 -4.79 -19.92
CA SER A 252 -6.19 -4.07 -20.55
C SER A 252 -5.77 -2.89 -21.41
N GLY A 253 -4.47 -2.54 -21.45
CA GLY A 253 -3.97 -1.36 -22.16
C GLY A 253 -4.32 -0.03 -21.49
N ALA A 254 -4.74 -0.04 -20.22
CA ALA A 254 -4.96 1.18 -19.44
C ALA A 254 -3.64 1.95 -19.26
N TYR A 255 -2.55 1.22 -19.02
CA TYR A 255 -1.20 1.76 -18.89
C TYR A 255 -0.20 0.91 -19.67
N ASP A 256 0.87 1.54 -20.13
CA ASP A 256 1.99 0.86 -20.79
C ASP A 256 2.91 0.17 -19.78
N THR A 257 2.95 0.68 -18.54
CA THR A 257 3.75 0.12 -17.44
C THR A 257 3.02 0.24 -16.11
N ALA A 258 3.23 -0.73 -15.22
CA ALA A 258 2.76 -0.66 -13.84
C ALA A 258 3.84 -1.15 -12.88
N THR A 259 3.95 -0.49 -11.72
CA THR A 259 4.81 -0.91 -10.62
C THR A 259 3.97 -1.07 -9.36
N SER A 260 3.85 -2.30 -8.86
CA SER A 260 3.32 -2.63 -7.54
C SER A 260 4.39 -2.37 -6.49
N VAL A 261 4.08 -1.59 -5.46
CA VAL A 261 5.02 -1.15 -4.44
C VAL A 261 4.49 -1.50 -3.06
N LEU A 262 5.34 -2.06 -2.22
CA LEU A 262 5.14 -2.09 -0.77
C LEU A 262 6.02 -1.03 -0.13
N ALA A 263 5.41 -0.02 0.49
CA ALA A 263 6.11 1.05 1.19
C ALA A 263 6.03 0.86 2.71
N PHE A 264 7.18 0.84 3.40
CA PHE A 264 7.24 0.55 4.83
C PHE A 264 8.48 1.19 5.51
N PRO A 265 8.53 1.26 6.85
CA PRO A 265 9.72 1.72 7.57
C PRO A 265 10.86 0.69 7.49
N ALA A 266 12.09 1.12 7.19
CA ALA A 266 13.26 0.23 7.09
C ALA A 266 13.50 -0.59 8.36
N SER A 267 13.21 0.00 9.53
CA SER A 267 13.32 -0.60 10.86
C SER A 267 12.22 -1.62 11.17
N ASN A 268 11.18 -1.76 10.35
CA ASN A 268 10.13 -2.76 10.54
C ASN A 268 10.58 -4.15 10.00
N ALA A 269 11.54 -4.75 10.72
CA ALA A 269 12.12 -6.04 10.35
C ALA A 269 11.10 -7.20 10.37
N ALA A 270 10.04 -7.10 11.18
CA ALA A 270 8.98 -8.11 11.24
C ALA A 270 8.21 -8.18 9.91
N LEU A 271 7.81 -7.02 9.37
CA LEU A 271 7.18 -6.94 8.06
C LEU A 271 8.16 -7.34 6.94
N ARG A 272 9.41 -6.85 7.00
CA ARG A 272 10.41 -7.16 5.96
C ARG A 272 10.73 -8.65 5.88
N GLY A 273 10.91 -9.27 7.04
CA GLY A 273 11.18 -10.69 7.19
C GLY A 273 9.93 -11.55 7.09
N GLN A 274 8.77 -10.99 6.71
CA GLN A 274 7.56 -11.77 6.51
C GLN A 274 7.82 -12.82 5.42
N LEU A 275 7.93 -14.07 5.86
CA LEU A 275 8.27 -15.18 5.00
C LEU A 275 7.16 -15.40 3.98
N LEU A 276 7.58 -15.44 2.72
CA LEU A 276 6.83 -16.10 1.67
C LEU A 276 6.92 -17.60 1.92
N PHE A 277 5.95 -18.15 2.63
CA PHE A 277 5.99 -19.54 3.09
C PHE A 277 6.17 -20.49 1.88
N GLY A 278 7.28 -21.21 1.84
CA GLY A 278 7.69 -22.05 0.71
C GLY A 278 8.84 -21.49 -0.13
N MET A 279 9.24 -20.23 0.06
CA MET A 279 10.47 -19.68 -0.50
C MET A 279 11.72 -20.21 0.25
N PRO A 280 12.90 -20.17 -0.36
CA PRO A 280 14.16 -20.52 0.30
C PRO A 280 14.35 -19.76 1.61
N THR A 281 15.01 -20.40 2.58
CA THR A 281 15.37 -19.77 3.85
C THR A 281 16.11 -18.46 3.61
N GLY A 282 15.62 -17.37 4.21
CA GLY A 282 16.18 -16.03 4.05
C GLY A 282 15.47 -15.14 3.03
N ALA A 283 14.48 -15.66 2.30
CA ALA A 283 13.62 -14.84 1.45
C ALA A 283 12.84 -13.80 2.27
N SER A 284 12.64 -12.63 1.67
CA SER A 284 11.98 -11.48 2.27
C SER A 284 10.89 -10.95 1.34
N VAL A 285 10.16 -9.92 1.79
CA VAL A 285 9.21 -9.21 0.93
C VAL A 285 9.88 -8.57 -0.30
N ASP A 286 11.18 -8.29 -0.26
CA ASP A 286 11.94 -7.77 -1.40
C ASP A 286 11.97 -8.77 -2.57
N ASP A 287 11.84 -10.07 -2.28
CA ASP A 287 11.87 -11.15 -3.28
C ASP A 287 10.49 -11.39 -3.93
N TRP A 288 9.44 -10.71 -3.49
CA TRP A 288 8.07 -10.92 -3.98
C TRP A 288 7.96 -10.83 -5.51
N GLY A 289 8.67 -9.88 -6.12
CA GLY A 289 8.67 -9.70 -7.57
C GLY A 289 9.17 -10.91 -8.35
N SER A 290 10.04 -11.74 -7.76
CA SER A 290 10.60 -12.92 -8.42
C SER A 290 9.59 -14.05 -8.65
N LEU A 291 8.42 -13.98 -7.99
CA LEU A 291 7.30 -14.90 -8.21
C LEU A 291 6.59 -14.65 -9.54
N PHE A 292 6.81 -13.50 -10.18
CA PHE A 292 6.05 -13.09 -11.35
C PHE A 292 6.97 -12.84 -12.56
N GLY A 293 6.75 -13.57 -13.65
CA GLY A 293 7.30 -13.30 -14.98
C GLY A 293 6.37 -12.43 -15.83
N GLY A 294 5.61 -11.52 -15.21
CA GLY A 294 4.59 -10.71 -15.84
C GLY A 294 5.08 -9.37 -16.40
N ARG A 295 4.13 -8.49 -16.76
CA ARG A 295 4.41 -7.17 -17.32
C ARG A 295 4.52 -6.08 -16.25
N ALA A 296 3.89 -6.28 -15.10
CA ALA A 296 3.99 -5.35 -13.99
C ALA A 296 5.22 -5.67 -13.13
N ARG A 297 5.91 -4.63 -12.69
CA ARG A 297 7.07 -4.75 -11.79
C ARG A 297 6.59 -4.76 -10.35
N PHE A 298 7.38 -5.36 -9.48
CA PHE A 298 7.26 -5.16 -8.03
C PHE A 298 8.50 -4.46 -7.49
N ALA A 299 8.32 -3.61 -6.49
CA ALA A 299 9.39 -2.98 -5.73
C ALA A 299 9.01 -2.77 -4.27
N THR A 300 10.01 -2.57 -3.43
CA THR A 300 9.84 -2.08 -2.06
C THR A 300 10.33 -0.64 -1.95
N LEU A 301 9.73 0.13 -1.06
CA LEU A 301 10.09 1.53 -0.82
C LEU A 301 10.15 1.82 0.68
N GLU A 302 11.33 2.16 1.17
CA GLU A 302 11.47 2.63 2.54
C GLU A 302 10.93 4.07 2.66
N HIS A 303 10.04 4.34 3.62
CA HIS A 303 9.46 5.69 3.75
C HIS A 303 10.53 6.76 3.98
N GLY A 304 11.52 6.49 4.83
CA GLY A 304 12.65 7.40 5.09
C GLY A 304 13.45 7.70 3.83
N ARG A 305 13.69 6.67 2.99
CA ARG A 305 14.36 6.86 1.68
C ARG A 305 13.57 7.79 0.76
N MET A 306 12.24 7.64 0.69
CA MET A 306 11.39 8.56 -0.09
C MET A 306 11.50 10.00 0.42
N VAL A 307 11.40 10.19 1.74
CA VAL A 307 11.52 11.51 2.38
C VAL A 307 12.88 12.15 2.11
N ASP A 308 13.97 11.39 2.18
CA ASP A 308 15.31 11.90 1.89
C ASP A 308 15.52 12.25 0.41
N LEU A 309 14.94 11.47 -0.49
CA LEU A 309 14.94 11.77 -1.92
C LEU A 309 14.21 13.09 -2.24
N VAL A 310 13.07 13.33 -1.57
CA VAL A 310 12.37 14.61 -1.67
C VAL A 310 13.23 15.75 -1.13
N LYS A 311 13.87 15.57 0.03
CA LYS A 311 14.75 16.57 0.64
C LYS A 311 15.89 17.00 -0.29
N ARG A 312 16.53 16.05 -0.98
CA ARG A 312 17.63 16.34 -1.91
C ARG A 312 17.26 17.24 -3.08
N ARG A 313 15.97 17.31 -3.42
CA ARG A 313 15.49 18.04 -4.62
C ARG A 313 15.25 19.52 -4.39
N MET A 314 15.49 20.03 -3.17
CA MET A 314 15.37 21.46 -2.83
C MET A 314 14.05 22.08 -3.33
N GLY A 315 12.94 21.44 -2.96
CA GLY A 315 11.61 21.86 -3.38
C GLY A 315 11.15 23.21 -2.80
N PRO A 316 9.92 23.64 -3.13
CA PRO A 316 9.33 24.88 -2.63
C PRO A 316 9.27 24.92 -1.09
N ARG A 317 9.04 26.11 -0.50
CA ARG A 317 9.05 26.32 0.96
C ARG A 317 8.18 25.33 1.73
N TRP A 318 7.02 24.95 1.21
CA TRP A 318 6.13 24.00 1.87
C TRP A 318 6.79 22.61 2.04
N VAL A 319 7.70 22.21 1.15
CA VAL A 319 8.45 20.94 1.29
C VAL A 319 9.28 20.95 2.56
N GLN A 320 9.86 22.10 2.94
CA GLN A 320 10.62 22.19 4.20
C GLN A 320 9.71 22.07 5.44
N LEU A 321 8.52 22.67 5.39
CA LEU A 321 7.52 22.54 6.46
C LEU A 321 7.00 21.10 6.56
N TRP A 322 6.74 20.48 5.42
CA TRP A 322 6.36 19.08 5.32
C TRP A 322 7.45 18.16 5.86
N LEU A 323 8.72 18.36 5.45
CA LEU A 323 9.87 17.60 5.96
C LEU A 323 9.99 17.71 7.48
N SER A 324 9.85 18.92 8.03
CA SER A 324 9.84 19.12 9.49
C SER A 324 8.73 18.32 10.16
N TYR A 325 7.52 18.35 9.59
CA TYR A 325 6.37 17.63 10.13
C TYR A 325 6.56 16.10 10.08
N VAL A 326 6.89 15.55 8.90
CA VAL A 326 6.98 14.08 8.74
C VAL A 326 8.14 13.50 9.52
N ARG A 327 9.28 14.21 9.63
CA ARG A 327 10.42 13.76 10.43
C ARG A 327 10.09 13.78 11.91
N ASP A 328 9.55 14.89 12.42
CA ASP A 328 9.18 15.01 13.82
C ASP A 328 8.11 13.98 14.24
N ARG A 329 7.19 13.64 13.33
CA ARG A 329 6.10 12.71 13.63
C ARG A 329 6.44 11.24 13.40
N TYR A 330 7.03 10.90 12.27
CA TYR A 330 7.15 9.52 11.80
C TYR A 330 8.56 8.97 11.86
N PHE A 331 9.59 9.83 11.87
CA PHE A 331 11.00 9.48 11.86
C PHE A 331 11.78 10.19 13.00
N PRO A 332 11.31 10.11 14.26
CA PRO A 332 12.00 10.81 15.35
C PRO A 332 13.39 10.20 15.61
N GLY A 333 14.43 10.98 15.35
CA GLY A 333 15.82 10.55 15.58
C GLY A 333 16.58 10.10 14.34
N GLU A 334 15.99 10.23 13.14
CA GLU A 334 16.65 10.12 11.83
C GLU A 334 16.80 11.51 11.17
#